data_AF-A0A1Q7IUE8-F1
#
_entry.id   AF-A0A1Q7IUE8-F1
#
_cell.length_a   1.000
_cell.length_b   1.000
_cell.length_c   1.000
_cell.angle_alpha   90.00
_cell.angle_beta   90.00
_cell.angle_gamma   90.00
#
_symmetry.space_group_name_H-M   'P 1'
#
loop_
_entity.id
_entity.type
_entity.pdbx_description
1 polymer ?
#
loop_
_entity_poly.entity_id
_entity_poly.type
_entity_poly.pdbx_seq_one_letter_code
_entity_poly.pdbx_strand_id
1 'polypeptide(L)' 'MPDVYIRTLERAAQIQGGEEALALRLKVTPSHLTLWIQGIERPPVDVFLRAVDLVTDQQFPPPATRAKEPEL' A
#
# COMPACT_ATOMS: atom_id res chain seq x y z
N MET A 1 -17.02 3.97 13.73
CA MET A 1 -15.83 4.69 13.24
C MET A 1 -15.18 3.81 12.19
N PRO A 2 -14.93 4.29 10.98
CA PRO A 2 -14.19 3.50 10.00
C PRO A 2 -12.78 3.25 10.51
N ASP A 3 -12.38 1.99 10.63
CA ASP A 3 -11.07 1.63 11.18
C ASP A 3 -9.97 2.12 10.23
N VAL A 4 -8.93 2.76 10.78
CA VAL A 4 -7.80 3.29 10.01
C VAL A 4 -7.12 2.19 9.21
N TYR A 5 -7.07 0.97 9.74
CA TYR A 5 -6.54 -0.20 9.05
C TYR A 5 -7.29 -0.47 7.74
N ILE A 6 -8.62 -0.52 7.80
CA ILE A 6 -9.48 -0.81 6.64
C ILE A 6 -9.28 0.26 5.57
N ARG A 7 -9.40 1.54 5.94
CA ARG A 7 -9.30 2.65 5.00
C ARG A 7 -7.96 2.72 4.29
N THR A 8 -6.87 2.45 5.00
CA THR A 8 -5.53 2.42 4.39
C THR A 8 -5.39 1.26 3.41
N LEU A 9 -5.87 0.06 3.77
CA LEU A 9 -5.81 -1.10 2.89
C LEU A 9 -6.68 -0.94 1.65
N GLU A 10 -7.90 -0.42 1.79
CA GLU A 10 -8.77 -0.09 0.65
C GLU A 10 -8.11 0.92 -0.29
N ARG A 11 -7.49 1.97 0.28
CA ARG A 11 -6.80 2.98 -0.51
C ARG A 11 -5.57 2.41 -1.22
N ALA A 12 -4.78 1.60 -0.53
CA ALA A 12 -3.63 0.93 -1.12
C ALA A 12 -4.07 -0.03 -2.26
N ALA A 13 -5.20 -0.71 -2.11
CA ALA A 13 -5.74 -1.61 -3.13
C ALA A 13 -6.15 -0.83 -4.37
N GLN A 14 -6.82 0.32 -4.21
CA GLN A 14 -7.16 1.21 -5.33
C GLN A 14 -5.91 1.68 -6.08
N ILE A 15 -4.83 2.02 -5.37
CA ILE A 15 -3.57 2.47 -5.98
C ILE A 15 -2.89 1.33 -6.76
N GLN A 16 -2.89 0.11 -6.22
CA GLN A 16 -2.24 -1.05 -6.86
C GLN A 16 -3.07 -1.67 -7.98
N GLY A 17 -4.34 -1.27 -8.14
CA GLY A 17 -5.25 -1.83 -9.15
C GLY A 17 -6.11 -3.02 -8.67
N GLY A 18 -6.22 -3.21 -7.35
CA GLY A 18 -7.11 -4.19 -6.72
C GLY A 18 -6.50 -4.89 -5.50
N GLU A 19 -7.32 -5.69 -4.82
CA GLU A 19 -6.91 -6.47 -3.64
C GLU A 19 -5.85 -7.52 -3.99
N GLU A 20 -6.01 -8.26 -5.09
CA GLU A 20 -5.03 -9.28 -5.50
C GLU A 20 -3.64 -8.67 -5.78
N ALA A 21 -3.59 -7.56 -6.51
CA ALA A 21 -2.35 -6.85 -6.81
C ALA A 21 -1.70 -6.33 -5.52
N LEU A 22 -2.50 -5.80 -4.59
CA LEU A 22 -2.01 -5.37 -3.29
C LEU A 22 -1.47 -6.55 -2.47
N ALA A 23 -2.16 -7.68 -2.43
CA ALA A 23 -1.74 -8.87 -1.69
C ALA A 23 -0.37 -9.36 -2.17
N LEU A 24 -0.19 -9.43 -3.50
CA LEU A 24 1.10 -9.76 -4.12
C LEU A 24 2.18 -8.74 -3.74
N ARG A 25 1.85 -7.44 -3.80
CA ARG A 25 2.80 -6.36 -3.47
C ARG A 25 3.22 -6.34 -2.00
N LEU A 26 2.31 -6.69 -1.11
CA LEU A 26 2.54 -6.82 0.33
C LEU A 26 3.10 -8.20 0.72
N LYS A 27 3.18 -9.15 -0.22
CA LYS A 27 3.62 -10.54 0.02
C LYS A 27 2.78 -11.24 1.09
N VAL A 28 1.46 -11.09 1.00
CA VAL A 28 0.48 -11.72 1.88
C VAL A 28 -0.49 -12.56 1.05
N THR A 29 -1.15 -13.52 1.70
CA THR A 29 -2.22 -14.30 1.06
C THR A 29 -3.43 -13.40 0.79
N PRO A 30 -4.04 -13.44 -0.42
CA PRO A 30 -5.22 -12.63 -0.74
C PRO A 30 -6.36 -12.82 0.27
N SER A 31 -6.61 -14.04 0.73
CA SER A 31 -7.65 -14.34 1.71
C SER A 31 -7.46 -13.58 3.02
N HIS A 32 -6.23 -13.45 3.53
CA HIS A 32 -5.97 -12.65 4.73
C HIS A 32 -6.22 -11.16 4.48
N LEU A 33 -5.80 -10.65 3.32
CA LEU A 33 -6.04 -9.25 2.97
C LEU A 33 -7.54 -8.94 2.93
N THR A 34 -8.35 -9.82 2.34
CA THR A 34 -9.82 -9.67 2.33
C THR A 34 -10.41 -9.66 3.74
N LEU A 35 -9.94 -10.52 4.65
CA LEU A 35 -10.39 -10.52 6.06
C LEU A 35 -10.07 -9.19 6.76
N TRP A 36 -8.90 -8.61 6.49
CA TRP A 36 -8.51 -7.32 7.07
C TRP A 36 -9.32 -6.15 6.52
N ILE A 37 -9.59 -6.13 5.21
CA ILE A 37 -10.43 -5.11 4.57
C ILE A 37 -11.88 -5.20 5.06
N GLN A 38 -12.39 -6.41 5.28
CA GLN A 38 -13.73 -6.63 5.86
C GLN A 38 -13.79 -6.31 7.36
N GLY A 39 -12.65 -6.04 8.01
CA GLY A 39 -12.57 -5.77 9.45
C GLY A 39 -12.80 -6.98 10.34
N ILE A 40 -12.74 -8.19 9.77
CA ILE A 40 -12.90 -9.46 10.50
C ILE A 40 -11.65 -9.73 11.35
N GLU A 41 -10.48 -9.43 10.79
CA GLU A 41 -9.19 -9.57 11.45
C GLU A 41 -8.40 -8.28 11.41
N ARG A 42 -7.41 -8.14 12.31
CA ARG A 42 -6.45 -7.04 12.24
C ARG A 42 -5.24 -7.44 11.43
N PRO A 43 -4.77 -6.58 10.51
CA PRO A 43 -3.51 -6.82 9.82
C PRO A 43 -2.34 -6.77 10.81
N PRO A 44 -1.29 -7.56 10.59
CA PRO A 44 0.00 -7.35 11.26
C PRO A 44 0.49 -5.92 11.06
N VAL A 45 1.13 -5.35 12.09
CA VAL A 45 1.61 -3.96 12.06
C VAL A 45 2.58 -3.71 10.90
N ASP A 46 3.48 -4.64 10.60
CA ASP A 46 4.44 -4.50 9.50
C ASP A 46 3.74 -4.47 8.13
N VAL A 47 2.64 -5.21 7.96
CA VAL A 47 1.85 -5.22 6.74
C VAL A 47 1.12 -3.89 6.58
N PHE A 48 0.53 -3.39 7.66
CA PHE A 48 -0.13 -2.10 7.68
C PHE A 48 0.84 -0.96 7.33
N LEU A 49 2.01 -0.92 7.95
CA LEU A 49 3.03 0.11 7.67
C LEU A 49 3.47 0.09 6.20
N ARG A 50 3.67 -1.09 5.61
CA ARG A 50 3.96 -1.21 4.17
C ARG A 50 2.82 -0.70 3.29
N ALA A 51 1.56 -0.89 3.69
CA ALA A 51 0.43 -0.31 2.98
C ALA A 51 0.37 1.21 3.12
N VAL A 52 0.71 1.76 4.30
CA VAL A 52 0.86 3.21 4.51
C VAL A 52 1.91 3.78 3.56
N ASP A 53 3.09 3.15 3.48
CA ASP A 53 4.17 3.58 2.59
C ASP A 53 3.69 3.70 1.14
N LEU A 54 2.94 2.70 0.64
CA LEU A 54 2.37 2.72 -0.71
C LEU A 54 1.39 3.88 -0.94
N VAL A 55 0.59 4.22 0.07
CA VAL A 55 -0.36 5.34 -0.02
C VAL A 55 0.39 6.68 0.00
N THR A 56 1.45 6.80 0.80
CA THR A 56 2.24 8.03 0.91
C THR A 56 3.15 8.28 -0.28
N ASP A 57 3.70 7.24 -0.92
CA ASP A 57 4.58 7.35 -2.09
C ASP A 57 3.87 7.99 -3.31
N GLN A 58 2.55 7.80 -3.42
CA GLN A 58 1.74 8.48 -4.42
C GLN A 58 1.57 10.00 -4.14
N GLN A 59 1.66 10.41 -2.88
CA GLN A 59 1.48 11.83 -2.52
C GLN A 59 2.78 12.63 -2.64
N PHE A 60 3.92 11.94 -2.52
CA PHE A 60 5.25 12.53 -2.62
C PHE A 60 6.10 11.67 -3.55
N PRO A 61 5.84 11.70 -4.87
CA PRO A 61 6.72 11.01 -5.81
C PRO A 61 8.15 11.50 -5.56
N PRO A 62 9.16 10.61 -5.58
CA PRO A 62 10.54 11.00 -5.32
C PRO A 62 10.89 12.18 -6.24
N PRO A 63 11.55 13.23 -5.71
CA PRO A 63 11.91 14.38 -6.52
C PRO A 63 12.67 13.85 -7.73
N ALA A 64 12.17 14.12 -8.93
CA ALA A 64 12.71 13.60 -10.17
C ALA A 64 14.22 13.79 -10.13
N THR A 65 14.96 12.69 -9.98
CA THR A 65 16.42 12.72 -9.93
C THR A 65 16.84 13.51 -11.16
N ARG A 66 17.47 14.66 -10.91
CA ARG A 66 18.01 15.54 -11.94
C ARG A 66 18.82 14.63 -12.85
N ALA A 67 18.35 14.45 -14.08
CA ALA A 67 19.03 13.64 -15.08
C ALA A 67 20.51 14.04 -15.02
N LYS A 68 21.39 13.06 -14.82
CA LYS A 68 22.83 13.29 -14.79
C LYS A 68 23.18 14.08 -16.05
N GLU A 69 23.50 15.35 -15.84
CA GLU A 69 24.02 16.24 -16.87
C GLU A 69 25.30 15.55 -17.40
N PRO A 70 25.44 15.33 -18.72
CA PRO A 70 26.65 14.72 -19.23
C PRO A 70 27.80 15.71 -18.96
N GLU A 71 28.73 15.30 -18.10
CA GLU A 71 30.01 16.00 -17.94
C GLU A 71 30.71 16.02 -19.31
N LEU A 72 30.84 17.23 -19.88
CA LEU A 72 31.60 17.52 -21.10
C LEU A 72 33.08 17.65 -20.79
#